data_AF-A0A6L4YQS1-F1
#
_entry.id   AF-A0A6L4YQS1-F1
#
_cell.length_a   1.000
_cell.length_b   1.000
_cell.length_c   1.000
_cell.angle_alpha   90.00
_cell.angle_beta   90.00
_cell.angle_gamma   90.00
#
_symmetry.space_group_name_H-M   'P 1'
#
loop_
_entity.id
_entity.type
_entity.pdbx_description
1 polymer ?
#
loop_
_entity_poly.entity_id
_entity_poly.type
_entity_poly.pdbx_seq_one_letter_code
_entity_poly.pdbx_strand_id
1 'polypeptide(L)'
;SYADIDQMYGIGFIITGVPPEGSVGAKVLDLSVDINYLAKVPAKTIQALTPKTVFQQLITKINGGTVIPFHEDYLKSLDNFLLTSGDAIRGLPGSRLKTSFREFFESLDSLFSIGLGVESISGTKSIVIDQKARFYNIGAEIANIGEVSDLRVSVVRENILSALNVGYSDQTYDDVNGKYEPNLSQEWSFPVKKVANKGEQVSKYRADVYGITFTSLNLEGKTTTDSDSDNSVFVLHTVTVDGVTTLNRDFDVSSVEGFPDPAGLFNVILTPRRCLGRHAHVYASFLRGLESEYLTFQSANKNANLVVRMNAESSAIVEKENISVNSLLGLELFWPYLFTFRKEVPLDFNSVINQNLNGYITFTWMGNTYSGFIMDIGINPGKNTEYNYKLISTQINDLSTLIR
;
A
#
# COMPACT_ATOMS: atom_id res chain seq x y z
N SER A 1 18.56 -14.83 -46.90
CA SER A 1 17.78 -13.59 -46.97
C SER A 1 18.56 -12.53 -46.23
N TYR A 2 19.15 -11.60 -46.97
CA TYR A 2 19.83 -10.44 -46.38
C TYR A 2 18.75 -9.39 -46.10
N ALA A 3 18.79 -8.80 -44.91
CA ALA A 3 17.93 -7.68 -44.54
C ALA A 3 18.68 -6.38 -44.87
N ASP A 4 18.05 -5.51 -45.65
CA ASP A 4 18.54 -4.17 -45.94
C ASP A 4 18.52 -3.31 -44.67
N ILE A 5 19.62 -2.62 -44.41
CA ILE A 5 19.75 -1.60 -43.36
C ILE A 5 19.38 -0.26 -43.99
N ASP A 6 18.11 0.10 -43.95
CA ASP A 6 17.65 1.45 -44.32
C ASP A 6 17.90 2.42 -43.16
N GLN A 7 19.06 3.08 -43.20
CA GLN A 7 19.35 4.48 -42.82
C GLN A 7 20.83 4.60 -42.41
N MET A 8 21.67 5.11 -43.32
CA MET A 8 22.96 5.69 -42.93
C MET A 8 22.68 7.03 -42.23
N TYR A 9 22.81 7.09 -40.91
CA TYR A 9 23.01 8.36 -40.22
C TYR A 9 24.42 8.87 -40.58
N GLY A 10 24.49 9.71 -41.61
CA GLY A 10 25.73 10.21 -42.17
C GLY A 10 26.49 11.10 -41.19
N ILE A 11 27.73 10.72 -40.88
CA ILE A 11 28.72 11.59 -40.26
C ILE A 11 29.15 12.61 -41.32
N GLY A 12 28.83 13.89 -41.12
CA GLY A 12 29.31 14.97 -41.99
C GLY A 12 30.78 15.28 -41.72
N PHE A 13 31.62 15.27 -42.76
CA PHE A 13 33.02 15.68 -42.68
C PHE A 13 33.19 17.09 -43.24
N ILE A 14 33.97 17.94 -42.56
CA ILE A 14 34.47 19.20 -43.13
C ILE A 14 35.93 19.00 -43.54
N ILE A 15 36.20 19.07 -44.84
CA ILE A 15 37.56 19.14 -45.37
C ILE A 15 37.95 20.63 -45.38
N THR A 16 38.96 21.01 -44.60
CA THR A 16 39.57 22.35 -44.71
C THR A 16 40.87 22.24 -45.50
N GLY A 17 40.91 22.91 -46.66
CA GLY A 17 42.10 23.37 -47.39
C GLY A 17 43.23 22.38 -47.72
N VAL A 18 43.42 22.08 -49.00
CA VAL A 18 44.52 21.26 -49.53
C VAL A 18 45.75 22.13 -49.89
N PRO A 19 46.98 21.77 -49.51
CA PRO A 19 48.19 22.01 -50.29
C PRO A 19 48.61 20.75 -51.08
N PRO A 20 49.30 20.88 -52.24
CA PRO A 20 49.36 19.84 -53.26
C PRO A 20 50.17 18.58 -52.93
N GLU A 21 50.96 18.57 -51.85
CA GLU A 21 51.83 17.45 -51.51
C GLU A 21 51.86 17.25 -49.98
N GLY A 22 51.04 16.33 -49.48
CA GLY A 22 51.04 15.92 -48.08
C GLY A 22 50.02 14.80 -47.82
N SER A 23 50.40 13.80 -47.03
CA SER A 23 49.50 12.74 -46.58
C SER A 23 48.53 13.25 -45.51
N VAL A 24 47.23 12.95 -45.68
CA VAL A 24 46.19 13.27 -44.70
C VAL A 24 46.18 12.19 -43.62
N GLY A 25 46.51 12.58 -42.38
CA GLY A 25 46.26 11.76 -41.19
C GLY A 25 44.99 12.26 -40.50
N ALA A 26 43.92 11.47 -40.53
CA ALA A 26 42.74 11.70 -39.70
C ALA A 26 42.88 10.89 -38.41
N LYS A 27 42.77 11.55 -37.24
CA LYS A 27 42.75 10.89 -35.94
C LYS A 27 41.36 11.06 -35.33
N VAL A 28 40.66 9.95 -35.09
CA VAL A 28 39.40 9.93 -34.33
C VAL A 28 39.75 10.22 -32.87
N LEU A 29 39.31 11.37 -32.35
CA LEU A 29 39.64 11.81 -30.99
C LEU A 29 38.64 11.33 -29.94
N ASP A 30 37.39 11.08 -30.32
CA ASP A 30 36.40 10.40 -29.48
C ASP A 30 35.30 9.81 -30.35
N LEU A 31 34.94 8.55 -30.08
CA LEU A 31 33.81 7.86 -30.67
C LEU A 31 32.86 7.48 -29.53
N SER A 32 31.78 8.23 -29.36
CA SER A 32 30.66 7.80 -28.50
C SER A 32 29.70 6.99 -29.37
N VAL A 33 29.64 5.68 -29.11
CA VAL A 33 28.70 4.78 -29.76
C VAL A 33 27.60 4.45 -28.75
N ASP A 34 26.43 5.05 -28.94
CA ASP A 34 25.22 4.65 -28.21
C ASP A 34 24.51 3.53 -28.99
N ILE A 35 24.78 2.28 -28.63
CA ILE A 35 24.02 1.12 -29.11
C ILE A 35 22.85 0.90 -28.16
N ASN A 36 21.66 1.31 -28.58
CA ASN A 36 20.40 0.98 -27.92
C ASN A 36 19.83 -0.28 -28.59
N TYR A 37 19.91 -1.44 -27.91
CA TYR A 37 19.17 -2.63 -28.33
C TYR A 37 17.94 -2.79 -27.45
N LEU A 38 16.75 -2.62 -28.04
CA LEU A 38 15.49 -3.04 -27.44
C LEU A 38 15.40 -4.56 -27.61
N ALA A 39 15.77 -5.32 -26.58
CA ALA A 39 15.41 -6.73 -26.50
C ALA A 39 13.88 -6.83 -26.37
N LYS A 40 13.17 -6.81 -27.51
CA LYS A 40 11.73 -7.08 -27.55
C LYS A 40 11.54 -8.57 -27.31
N VAL A 41 11.32 -8.95 -26.06
CA VAL A 41 10.77 -10.27 -25.75
C VAL A 41 9.33 -10.32 -26.26
N PRO A 42 8.91 -11.42 -26.91
CA PRO A 42 7.54 -11.57 -27.38
C PRO A 42 6.55 -11.37 -26.22
N ALA A 43 5.42 -10.74 -26.52
CA ALA A 43 4.36 -10.54 -25.53
C ALA A 43 3.93 -11.89 -24.93
N LYS A 44 3.83 -11.94 -23.60
CA LYS A 44 3.54 -13.16 -22.85
C LYS A 44 2.25 -13.03 -22.06
N THR A 45 1.44 -14.07 -22.10
CA THR A 45 0.27 -14.20 -21.24
C THR A 45 0.70 -14.76 -19.88
N ILE A 46 0.44 -14.01 -18.82
CA ILE A 46 0.74 -14.41 -17.44
C ILE A 46 -0.56 -14.83 -16.76
N GLN A 47 -0.56 -16.01 -16.13
CA GLN A 47 -1.69 -16.45 -15.32
C GLN A 47 -1.73 -15.68 -14.00
N ALA A 48 -2.89 -15.15 -13.63
CA ALA A 48 -3.06 -14.39 -12.41
C ALA A 48 -4.48 -14.56 -11.83
N LEU A 49 -4.63 -14.25 -10.56
CA LEU A 49 -5.89 -14.31 -9.81
C LEU A 49 -6.24 -12.93 -9.26
N THR A 50 -7.53 -12.61 -9.16
CA THR A 50 -7.96 -11.40 -8.46
C THR A 50 -7.79 -11.56 -6.94
N PRO A 51 -7.60 -10.46 -6.18
CA PRO A 51 -7.55 -10.51 -4.72
C PRO A 51 -8.81 -11.16 -4.13
N LYS A 52 -9.98 -10.90 -4.73
CA LYS A 52 -11.25 -11.56 -4.40
C LYS A 52 -11.15 -13.08 -4.45
N THR A 53 -10.63 -13.61 -5.56
CA THR A 53 -10.51 -15.05 -5.78
C THR A 53 -9.55 -15.68 -4.76
N VAL A 54 -8.41 -15.03 -4.51
CA VAL A 54 -7.44 -15.51 -3.52
C VAL A 54 -8.04 -15.50 -2.11
N PHE A 55 -8.71 -14.41 -1.72
CA PHE A 55 -9.38 -14.30 -0.42
C PHE A 55 -10.42 -15.41 -0.23
N GLN A 56 -11.31 -15.62 -1.20
CA GLN A 56 -12.34 -16.66 -1.13
C GLN A 56 -11.71 -18.06 -0.98
N GLN A 57 -10.65 -18.37 -1.73
CA GLN A 57 -9.96 -19.65 -1.60
C GLN A 57 -9.30 -19.82 -0.23
N LEU A 58 -8.72 -18.76 0.34
CA LEU A 58 -8.07 -18.80 1.65
C LEU A 58 -9.08 -19.02 2.78
N ILE A 59 -10.17 -18.26 2.82
CA ILE A 59 -11.20 -18.42 3.86
C ILE A 59 -11.92 -19.78 3.74
N THR A 60 -12.13 -20.26 2.50
CA THR A 60 -12.72 -21.59 2.26
C THR A 60 -11.80 -22.69 2.77
N LYS A 61 -10.49 -22.57 2.56
CA LYS A 61 -9.50 -23.53 3.10
C LYS A 61 -9.44 -23.51 4.62
N ILE A 62 -9.48 -22.32 5.23
CA ILE A 62 -9.54 -22.18 6.71
C ILE A 62 -10.77 -22.89 7.27
N ASN A 63 -11.88 -22.86 6.54
CA ASN A 63 -13.16 -23.48 6.93
C ASN A 63 -13.33 -24.91 6.43
N GLY A 64 -12.24 -25.68 6.31
CA GLY A 64 -12.29 -27.10 5.94
C GLY A 64 -12.86 -27.37 4.54
N GLY A 65 -12.80 -26.40 3.62
CA GLY A 65 -13.32 -26.50 2.27
C GLY A 65 -14.73 -25.95 2.07
N THR A 66 -15.37 -25.44 3.12
CA THR A 66 -16.73 -24.87 3.03
C THR A 66 -16.67 -23.37 2.78
N VAL A 67 -17.37 -22.91 1.73
CA VAL A 67 -17.43 -21.48 1.38
C VAL A 67 -18.09 -20.70 2.53
N ILE A 68 -17.41 -19.66 3.01
CA ILE A 68 -17.95 -18.72 3.99
C ILE A 68 -18.50 -17.49 3.24
N PRO A 69 -19.69 -16.97 3.61
CA PRO A 69 -20.14 -15.67 3.14
C PRO A 69 -19.14 -14.55 3.46
N PHE A 70 -18.83 -13.71 2.48
CA PHE A 70 -18.00 -12.53 2.68
C PHE A 70 -18.53 -11.38 1.85
N HIS A 71 -18.27 -10.16 2.32
CA HIS A 71 -18.59 -8.94 1.59
C HIS A 71 -17.55 -8.70 0.50
N GLU A 72 -17.98 -8.68 -0.75
CA GLU A 72 -17.08 -8.72 -1.90
C GLU A 72 -16.79 -7.36 -2.54
N ASP A 73 -17.54 -6.31 -2.21
CA ASP A 73 -17.53 -5.04 -2.95
C ASP A 73 -16.15 -4.37 -2.97
N TYR A 74 -15.50 -4.28 -1.81
CA TYR A 74 -14.16 -3.71 -1.75
C TYR A 74 -13.13 -4.55 -2.51
N LEU A 75 -13.18 -5.88 -2.39
CA LEU A 75 -12.27 -6.76 -3.13
C LEU A 75 -12.47 -6.69 -4.65
N LYS A 76 -13.72 -6.50 -5.12
CA LYS A 76 -14.01 -6.23 -6.54
C LYS A 76 -13.42 -4.91 -7.00
N SER A 77 -13.42 -3.89 -6.13
CA SER A 77 -12.77 -2.61 -6.47
C SER A 77 -11.26 -2.74 -6.71
N LEU A 78 -10.67 -3.87 -6.31
CA LEU A 78 -9.27 -4.22 -6.52
C LEU A 78 -9.05 -5.23 -7.66
N ASP A 79 -10.03 -5.46 -8.54
CA ASP A 79 -9.91 -6.43 -9.65
C ASP A 79 -8.82 -6.05 -10.67
N ASN A 80 -8.37 -4.79 -10.67
CA ASN A 80 -7.22 -4.30 -11.43
C ASN A 80 -5.86 -4.54 -10.74
N PHE A 81 -5.82 -5.19 -9.56
CA PHE A 81 -4.59 -5.56 -8.86
C PHE A 81 -4.42 -7.08 -8.85
N LEU A 82 -3.97 -7.63 -9.97
CA LEU A 82 -3.86 -9.08 -10.14
C LEU A 82 -2.68 -9.66 -9.36
N LEU A 83 -2.89 -10.83 -8.78
CA LEU A 83 -1.89 -11.59 -8.02
C LEU A 83 -1.37 -12.76 -8.86
N THR A 84 -0.06 -12.86 -9.03
CA THR A 84 0.61 -13.92 -9.80
C THR A 84 1.80 -14.50 -9.04
N SER A 85 2.39 -15.58 -9.55
CA SER A 85 3.62 -16.18 -9.01
C SER A 85 4.79 -16.08 -9.97
N GLY A 86 6.01 -16.25 -9.46
CA GLY A 86 7.20 -16.34 -10.30
C GLY A 86 7.06 -17.40 -11.41
N ASP A 87 6.57 -18.60 -11.06
CA ASP A 87 6.28 -19.67 -12.02
C ASP A 87 5.34 -19.22 -13.16
N ALA A 88 4.29 -18.47 -12.82
CA ALA A 88 3.33 -17.98 -13.80
C ALA A 88 3.94 -16.90 -14.70
N ILE A 89 4.77 -16.00 -14.16
CA ILE A 89 5.54 -15.02 -14.93
C ILE A 89 6.53 -15.74 -15.88
N ARG A 90 7.13 -16.85 -15.43
CA ARG A 90 7.98 -17.75 -16.24
C ARG A 90 7.19 -18.58 -17.26
N GLY A 91 5.87 -18.65 -17.16
CA GLY A 91 5.01 -19.41 -18.07
C GLY A 91 5.13 -20.92 -17.87
N LEU A 92 5.49 -21.35 -16.65
CA LEU A 92 5.61 -22.77 -16.32
C LEU A 92 4.23 -23.42 -16.18
N PRO A 93 4.02 -24.63 -16.73
CA PRO A 93 2.75 -25.32 -16.63
C PRO A 93 2.46 -25.72 -15.17
N GLY A 94 1.19 -25.61 -14.77
CA GLY A 94 0.78 -25.97 -13.41
C GLY A 94 1.22 -24.98 -12.33
N SER A 95 1.57 -23.74 -12.72
CA SER A 95 1.92 -22.67 -11.79
C SER A 95 0.88 -22.51 -10.68
N ARG A 96 1.35 -22.23 -9.46
CA ARG A 96 0.50 -22.05 -8.28
C ARG A 96 0.90 -20.80 -7.53
N LEU A 97 -0.09 -20.11 -6.98
CA LEU A 97 0.12 -19.03 -6.02
C LEU A 97 0.21 -19.63 -4.62
N LYS A 98 1.37 -19.47 -3.96
CA LYS A 98 1.62 -19.94 -2.59
C LYS A 98 1.55 -18.76 -1.63
N THR A 99 0.54 -18.76 -0.75
CA THR A 99 0.38 -17.73 0.28
C THR A 99 -0.52 -18.23 1.42
N SER A 100 -0.42 -17.59 2.58
CA SER A 100 -1.35 -17.75 3.71
C SER A 100 -2.34 -16.59 3.82
N PHE A 101 -3.42 -16.77 4.60
CA PHE A 101 -4.35 -15.69 4.92
C PHE A 101 -3.67 -14.49 5.59
N ARG A 102 -2.70 -14.78 6.47
CA ARG A 102 -1.91 -13.75 7.15
C ARG A 102 -1.11 -12.91 6.15
N GLU A 103 -0.33 -13.54 5.28
CA GLU A 103 0.47 -12.83 4.28
C GLU A 103 -0.40 -12.05 3.30
N PHE A 104 -1.54 -12.63 2.89
CA PHE A 104 -2.52 -11.93 2.06
C PHE A 104 -3.01 -10.65 2.75
N PHE A 105 -3.48 -10.77 4.00
CA PHE A 105 -4.00 -9.62 4.73
C PHE A 105 -2.92 -8.58 5.02
N GLU A 106 -1.75 -8.98 5.52
CA GLU A 106 -0.64 -8.06 5.80
C GLU A 106 -0.16 -7.34 4.52
N SER A 107 -0.13 -8.03 3.38
CA SER A 107 0.26 -7.43 2.09
C SER A 107 -0.81 -6.45 1.60
N LEU A 108 -2.08 -6.84 1.56
CA LEU A 108 -3.14 -5.91 1.14
C LEU A 108 -3.28 -4.72 2.09
N ASP A 109 -3.08 -4.92 3.40
CA ASP A 109 -3.08 -3.83 4.36
C ASP A 109 -1.94 -2.88 4.09
N SER A 110 -0.71 -3.39 3.94
CA SER A 110 0.44 -2.57 3.58
C SER A 110 0.20 -1.73 2.32
N LEU A 111 -0.45 -2.32 1.30
CA LEU A 111 -0.70 -1.66 0.03
C LEU A 111 -1.87 -0.67 0.07
N PHE A 112 -2.99 -1.01 0.73
CA PHE A 112 -4.27 -0.33 0.53
C PHE A 112 -4.94 0.19 1.81
N SER A 113 -4.34 -0.02 2.98
CA SER A 113 -4.88 0.37 4.29
C SER A 113 -6.26 -0.23 4.55
N ILE A 114 -6.26 -1.53 4.85
CA ILE A 114 -7.48 -2.32 5.01
C ILE A 114 -7.68 -2.81 6.45
N GLY A 115 -8.93 -3.01 6.80
CA GLY A 115 -9.37 -3.67 8.03
C GLY A 115 -10.12 -4.96 7.71
N LEU A 116 -10.29 -5.79 8.75
CA LEU A 116 -11.05 -7.04 8.71
C LEU A 116 -12.03 -7.03 9.87
N GLY A 117 -13.29 -7.38 9.59
CA GLY A 117 -14.34 -7.51 10.59
C GLY A 117 -15.29 -8.67 10.27
N VAL A 118 -16.22 -8.92 11.18
CA VAL A 118 -17.35 -9.84 10.98
C VAL A 118 -18.62 -9.08 11.26
N GLU A 119 -19.48 -8.99 10.26
CA GLU A 119 -20.69 -8.16 10.31
C GLU A 119 -21.91 -8.98 9.89
N SER A 120 -23.10 -8.56 10.31
CA SER A 120 -24.35 -9.13 9.80
C SER A 120 -24.85 -8.29 8.62
N ILE A 121 -24.78 -8.87 7.42
CA ILE A 121 -25.22 -8.22 6.17
C ILE A 121 -26.46 -8.96 5.69
N SER A 122 -27.60 -8.26 5.65
CA SER A 122 -28.90 -8.83 5.26
C SER A 122 -29.24 -10.12 6.06
N GLY A 123 -28.94 -10.12 7.36
CA GLY A 123 -29.20 -11.25 8.26
C GLY A 123 -28.17 -12.38 8.19
N THR A 124 -27.16 -12.30 7.33
CA THR A 124 -26.09 -13.30 7.20
C THR A 124 -24.81 -12.78 7.84
N LYS A 125 -24.21 -13.55 8.75
CA LYS A 125 -22.86 -13.24 9.27
C LYS A 125 -21.84 -13.46 8.16
N SER A 126 -21.14 -12.39 7.81
CA SER A 126 -20.18 -12.37 6.71
C SER A 126 -18.86 -11.78 7.18
N ILE A 127 -17.76 -12.31 6.64
CA ILE A 127 -16.45 -11.67 6.81
C ILE A 127 -16.42 -10.41 5.94
N VAL A 128 -15.93 -9.31 6.49
CA VAL A 128 -15.81 -8.04 5.77
C VAL A 128 -14.37 -7.59 5.76
N ILE A 129 -13.87 -7.29 4.56
CA ILE A 129 -12.56 -6.71 4.32
C ILE A 129 -12.76 -5.44 3.52
N ASP A 130 -12.29 -4.31 4.04
CA ASP A 130 -12.56 -2.99 3.48
C ASP A 130 -11.50 -1.98 3.92
N GLN A 131 -11.55 -0.74 3.44
CA GLN A 131 -10.68 0.33 3.90
C GLN A 131 -10.79 0.53 5.42
N LYS A 132 -9.66 0.77 6.10
CA LYS A 132 -9.64 0.97 7.56
C LYS A 132 -10.64 2.04 8.01
N ALA A 133 -10.77 3.13 7.25
CA ALA A 133 -11.68 4.23 7.57
C ALA A 133 -13.15 3.80 7.76
N ARG A 134 -13.62 2.78 7.04
CA ARG A 134 -14.99 2.26 7.18
C ARG A 134 -15.29 1.73 8.59
N PHE A 135 -14.27 1.26 9.29
CA PHE A 135 -14.40 0.72 10.65
C PHE A 135 -14.45 1.81 11.74
N TYR A 136 -14.34 3.09 11.36
CA TYR A 136 -14.40 4.26 12.26
C TYR A 136 -15.50 5.22 11.80
N ASN A 137 -16.76 4.77 11.86
CA ASN A 137 -17.91 5.50 11.34
C ASN A 137 -18.46 6.53 12.34
N ILE A 138 -18.06 7.79 12.19
CA ILE A 138 -18.62 8.92 12.98
C ILE A 138 -20.05 9.32 12.60
N GLY A 139 -20.62 8.76 11.53
CA GLY A 139 -22.00 8.99 11.14
C GLY A 139 -23.01 8.10 11.86
N ALA A 140 -22.55 7.12 12.64
CA ALA A 140 -23.39 6.15 13.32
C ALA A 140 -23.13 6.14 14.83
N GLU A 141 -24.00 6.81 15.59
CA GLU A 141 -24.05 6.63 17.04
C GLU A 141 -24.76 5.30 17.37
N ILE A 142 -24.07 4.43 18.10
CA ILE A 142 -24.59 3.14 18.56
C ILE A 142 -25.49 3.37 19.77
N ALA A 143 -25.00 4.06 20.80
CA ALA A 143 -25.77 4.33 22.00
C ALA A 143 -25.16 5.47 22.82
N ASN A 144 -25.99 6.04 23.69
CA ASN A 144 -25.58 6.92 24.77
C ASN A 144 -25.59 6.17 26.10
N ILE A 145 -24.43 6.09 26.75
CA ILE A 145 -24.19 5.37 28.01
C ILE A 145 -24.57 6.22 29.24
N GLY A 146 -24.87 7.51 29.02
CA GLY A 146 -25.24 8.45 30.06
C GLY A 146 -24.06 8.93 30.88
N GLU A 147 -24.34 9.40 32.10
CA GLU A 147 -23.31 9.90 33.00
C GLU A 147 -22.46 8.76 33.58
N VAL A 148 -21.13 8.91 33.50
CA VAL A 148 -20.15 7.96 34.02
C VAL A 148 -19.36 8.57 35.17
N SER A 149 -18.99 7.73 36.15
CA SER A 149 -18.03 8.08 37.20
C SER A 149 -16.65 7.51 36.86
N ASP A 150 -15.61 8.05 37.50
CA ASP A 150 -14.24 7.52 37.44
C ASP A 150 -13.65 7.35 36.02
N LEU A 151 -13.96 8.29 35.11
CA LEU A 151 -13.33 8.33 33.79
C LEU A 151 -11.80 8.39 33.94
N ARG A 152 -11.13 7.40 33.36
CA ARG A 152 -9.68 7.39 33.20
C ARG A 152 -9.33 7.56 31.74
N VAL A 153 -8.47 8.53 31.47
CA VAL A 153 -7.95 8.80 30.13
C VAL A 153 -6.48 8.42 30.11
N SER A 154 -6.09 7.64 29.09
CA SER A 154 -4.69 7.27 28.86
C SER A 154 -4.34 7.44 27.39
N VAL A 155 -3.05 7.56 27.07
CA VAL A 155 -2.58 7.66 25.69
C VAL A 155 -2.24 6.27 25.16
N VAL A 156 -2.77 5.92 23.98
CA VAL A 156 -2.52 4.66 23.27
C VAL A 156 -1.16 4.76 22.57
N ARG A 157 -0.07 4.61 23.32
CA ARG A 157 1.30 4.82 22.83
C ARG A 157 1.70 3.83 21.74
N GLU A 158 1.10 2.64 21.73
CA GLU A 158 1.28 1.61 20.71
C GLU A 158 0.79 2.05 19.33
N ASN A 159 -0.16 2.99 19.25
CA ASN A 159 -0.65 3.55 18.00
C ASN A 159 0.22 4.72 17.50
N ILE A 160 1.08 5.27 18.36
CA ILE A 160 1.93 6.42 18.03
C ILE A 160 3.27 5.91 17.51
N LEU A 161 3.64 6.32 16.30
CA LEU A 161 4.89 5.91 15.67
C LEU A 161 5.92 7.05 15.70
N SER A 162 7.19 6.67 15.82
CA SER A 162 8.36 7.55 15.70
C SER A 162 9.09 7.34 14.39
N ALA A 163 9.00 6.13 13.84
CA ALA A 163 9.47 5.79 12.50
C ALA A 163 8.58 4.71 11.89
N LEU A 164 8.64 4.59 10.58
CA LEU A 164 7.92 3.60 9.81
C LEU A 164 8.76 3.14 8.63
N ASN A 165 8.84 1.83 8.49
CA ASN A 165 9.31 1.19 7.27
C ASN A 165 8.10 0.84 6.40
N VAL A 166 8.06 1.27 5.14
CA VAL A 166 6.92 1.11 4.23
C VAL A 166 7.35 0.58 2.87
N GLY A 167 6.50 -0.21 2.22
CA GLY A 167 6.73 -0.71 0.86
C GLY A 167 6.90 -2.23 0.85
N TYR A 168 8.10 -2.70 0.49
CA TYR A 168 8.33 -4.11 0.16
C TYR A 168 9.64 -4.62 0.77
N SER A 169 9.72 -5.94 0.96
CA SER A 169 10.96 -6.57 1.42
C SER A 169 12.08 -6.35 0.39
N ASP A 170 13.31 -6.16 0.86
CA ASP A 170 14.46 -5.89 0.01
C ASP A 170 14.67 -6.97 -1.06
N GLN A 171 15.16 -6.56 -2.23
CA GLN A 171 15.48 -7.46 -3.34
C GLN A 171 16.85 -7.12 -3.93
N THR A 172 17.68 -8.15 -4.10
CA THR A 172 18.97 -8.02 -4.77
C THR A 172 18.82 -8.27 -6.26
N TYR A 173 19.36 -7.36 -7.07
CA TYR A 173 19.39 -7.50 -8.52
C TYR A 173 20.79 -7.13 -8.99
N ASP A 174 21.46 -8.09 -9.61
CA ASP A 174 22.81 -7.91 -10.16
C ASP A 174 22.79 -7.43 -11.62
N ASP A 175 21.60 -7.41 -12.24
CA ASP A 175 21.39 -6.98 -13.61
C ASP A 175 21.39 -5.46 -13.79
N VAL A 176 21.62 -5.05 -15.04
CA VAL A 176 21.59 -3.64 -15.46
C VAL A 176 20.27 -2.99 -15.03
N ASN A 177 20.37 -1.80 -14.47
CA ASN A 177 19.26 -1.00 -13.94
C ASN A 177 18.57 -1.53 -12.68
N GLY A 178 19.00 -2.67 -12.12
CA GLY A 178 18.44 -3.22 -10.88
C GLY A 178 18.53 -2.27 -9.66
N LYS A 179 19.36 -1.21 -9.70
CA LYS A 179 19.41 -0.15 -8.68
C LYS A 179 18.27 0.88 -8.77
N TYR A 180 17.58 0.95 -9.91
CA TYR A 180 16.51 1.91 -10.17
C TYR A 180 15.12 1.35 -9.85
N GLU A 181 15.01 0.20 -9.19
CA GLU A 181 13.73 -0.34 -8.74
C GLU A 181 13.05 0.61 -7.73
N PRO A 182 11.85 1.14 -8.04
CA PRO A 182 11.14 2.04 -7.14
C PRO A 182 10.32 1.32 -6.07
N ASN A 183 9.89 0.08 -6.29
CA ASN A 183 8.97 -0.62 -5.40
C ASN A 183 9.72 -1.51 -4.39
N LEU A 184 10.59 -0.89 -3.57
CA LEU A 184 11.24 -1.49 -2.40
C LEU A 184 11.03 -0.64 -1.14
N SER A 185 11.51 -1.09 0.01
CA SER A 185 11.27 -0.39 1.27
C SER A 185 11.84 1.03 1.32
N GLN A 186 11.11 1.89 2.02
CA GLN A 186 11.49 3.23 2.43
C GLN A 186 11.34 3.38 3.95
N GLU A 187 12.28 4.09 4.57
CA GLU A 187 12.21 4.47 5.98
C GLU A 187 11.81 5.94 6.13
N TRP A 188 10.84 6.18 7.01
CA TRP A 188 10.31 7.50 7.32
C TRP A 188 10.34 7.73 8.83
N SER A 189 10.59 8.97 9.24
CA SER A 189 10.50 9.38 10.64
C SER A 189 9.31 10.32 10.86
N PHE A 190 8.55 10.08 11.91
CA PHE A 190 7.52 10.99 12.38
C PHE A 190 8.11 12.01 13.36
N PRO A 191 7.53 13.22 13.48
CA PRO A 191 8.01 14.26 14.39
C PRO A 191 7.65 14.01 15.87
N VAL A 192 7.61 12.75 16.30
CA VAL A 192 7.26 12.34 17.67
C VAL A 192 8.53 11.97 18.44
N LYS A 193 8.91 12.78 19.44
CA LYS A 193 10.20 12.64 20.15
C LYS A 193 10.16 11.75 21.40
N LYS A 194 8.99 11.61 22.05
CA LYS A 194 8.86 10.92 23.36
C LYS A 194 8.48 9.44 23.26
N VAL A 195 8.08 9.00 22.07
CA VAL A 195 7.72 7.60 21.78
C VAL A 195 8.80 7.07 20.86
N ALA A 196 9.28 5.84 21.08
CA ALA A 196 10.31 5.18 20.28
C ALA A 196 9.76 3.91 19.61
N ASN A 197 8.50 3.97 19.18
CA ASN A 197 7.83 2.87 18.51
C ASN A 197 8.11 2.94 17.00
N LYS A 198 8.53 1.82 16.42
CA LYS A 198 8.82 1.70 14.98
C LYS A 198 7.77 0.80 14.34
N GLY A 199 7.05 1.33 13.37
CA GLY A 199 6.06 0.58 12.60
C GLY A 199 6.68 -0.14 11.41
N GLU A 200 6.05 -1.24 11.01
CA GLU A 200 6.39 -1.99 9.79
C GLU A 200 5.14 -2.12 8.94
N GLN A 201 5.19 -1.55 7.73
CA GLN A 201 4.15 -1.62 6.71
C GLN A 201 4.77 -2.17 5.42
N VAL A 202 5.34 -3.37 5.54
CA VAL A 202 6.06 -4.04 4.47
C VAL A 202 5.22 -5.18 3.93
N SER A 203 4.85 -5.09 2.65
CA SER A 203 4.13 -6.13 1.94
C SER A 203 5.00 -7.37 1.75
N LYS A 204 4.41 -8.56 1.94
CA LYS A 204 5.03 -9.84 1.58
C LYS A 204 4.92 -10.12 0.10
N TYR A 205 3.92 -9.53 -0.57
CA TYR A 205 3.79 -9.59 -2.01
C TYR A 205 4.64 -8.51 -2.65
N ARG A 206 5.29 -8.88 -3.73
CA ARG A 206 6.23 -8.07 -4.50
C ARG A 206 5.50 -7.24 -5.54
N ALA A 207 5.96 -6.02 -5.80
CA ALA A 207 5.45 -5.20 -6.91
C ALA A 207 6.60 -4.63 -7.76
N ASP A 208 7.81 -5.16 -7.59
CA ASP A 208 9.02 -4.68 -8.24
C ASP A 208 8.98 -4.83 -9.76
N VAL A 209 9.19 -3.71 -10.45
CA VAL A 209 9.15 -3.60 -11.91
C VAL A 209 10.25 -4.44 -12.54
N TYR A 210 11.48 -4.27 -12.08
CA TYR A 210 12.64 -4.97 -12.61
C TYR A 210 12.65 -6.43 -12.23
N GLY A 211 12.27 -6.83 -11.01
CA GLY A 211 12.27 -8.27 -10.71
C GLY A 211 11.15 -9.04 -11.40
N ILE A 212 10.01 -8.41 -11.70
CA ILE A 212 9.01 -8.98 -12.62
C ILE A 212 9.60 -9.12 -14.03
N THR A 213 10.23 -8.08 -14.56
CA THR A 213 10.87 -8.11 -15.88
C THR A 213 11.98 -9.17 -15.94
N PHE A 214 12.91 -9.20 -14.99
CA PHE A 214 13.99 -10.19 -14.94
C PHE A 214 13.48 -11.62 -14.77
N THR A 215 12.43 -11.84 -13.96
CA THR A 215 11.79 -13.17 -13.84
C THR A 215 11.17 -13.59 -15.18
N SER A 216 10.67 -12.64 -15.97
CA SER A 216 10.16 -12.91 -17.32
C SER A 216 11.27 -13.20 -18.34
N LEU A 217 12.36 -12.43 -18.32
CA LEU A 217 13.47 -12.47 -19.28
C LEU A 217 14.49 -13.59 -19.02
N ASN A 218 15.07 -13.64 -17.81
CA ASN A 218 16.29 -14.40 -17.52
C ASN A 218 16.06 -15.91 -17.36
N LEU A 219 14.80 -16.31 -17.18
CA LEU A 219 14.37 -17.68 -16.95
C LEU A 219 13.53 -18.25 -18.10
N GLU A 220 13.41 -17.52 -19.20
CA GLU A 220 12.71 -17.98 -20.39
C GLU A 220 13.37 -19.27 -20.93
N GLY A 221 12.57 -20.33 -21.10
CA GLY A 221 13.04 -21.64 -21.56
C GLY A 221 13.82 -22.47 -20.53
N LYS A 222 14.15 -21.92 -19.35
CA LYS A 222 14.81 -22.64 -18.26
C LYS A 222 13.76 -23.31 -17.39
N THR A 223 13.56 -24.62 -17.56
CA THR A 223 12.54 -25.41 -16.83
C THR A 223 13.10 -26.18 -15.63
N THR A 224 14.43 -26.27 -15.48
CA THR A 224 15.10 -27.06 -14.44
C THR A 224 15.91 -26.24 -13.44
N THR A 225 15.92 -24.91 -13.59
CA THR A 225 16.62 -24.00 -12.67
C THR A 225 15.64 -23.53 -11.60
N ASP A 226 15.90 -23.91 -10.35
CA ASP A 226 15.25 -23.34 -9.18
C ASP A 226 15.56 -21.85 -9.11
N SER A 227 14.52 -21.02 -9.03
CA SER A 227 14.66 -19.59 -8.77
C SER A 227 14.06 -19.25 -7.42
N ASP A 228 14.75 -18.42 -6.64
CA ASP A 228 14.24 -17.92 -5.35
C ASP A 228 12.91 -17.15 -5.51
N SER A 229 12.61 -16.66 -6.72
CA SER A 229 11.38 -15.95 -7.04
C SER A 229 10.18 -16.85 -7.39
N ASP A 230 10.36 -18.16 -7.58
CA ASP A 230 9.30 -19.06 -8.04
C ASP A 230 8.09 -19.07 -7.10
N ASN A 231 8.37 -19.05 -5.79
CA ASN A 231 7.35 -19.00 -4.74
C ASN A 231 6.92 -17.60 -4.35
N SER A 232 7.54 -16.56 -4.92
CA SER A 232 7.16 -15.17 -4.64
C SER A 232 5.80 -14.87 -5.26
N VAL A 233 4.96 -14.17 -4.51
CA VAL A 233 3.70 -13.62 -5.02
C VAL A 233 3.95 -12.20 -5.48
N PHE A 234 3.51 -11.88 -6.70
CA PHE A 234 3.63 -10.56 -7.30
C PHE A 234 2.25 -9.91 -7.46
N VAL A 235 2.19 -8.60 -7.27
CA VAL A 235 1.03 -7.75 -7.55
C VAL A 235 1.26 -6.98 -8.84
N LEU A 236 0.30 -7.06 -9.75
CA LEU A 236 0.30 -6.35 -11.02
C LEU A 236 -0.88 -5.38 -11.06
N HIS A 237 -0.60 -4.09 -11.19
CA HIS A 237 -1.63 -3.11 -11.52
C HIS A 237 -1.92 -3.18 -13.03
N THR A 238 -3.16 -3.50 -13.39
CA THR A 238 -3.59 -3.79 -14.75
C THR A 238 -4.75 -2.91 -15.20
N VAL A 239 -5.00 -2.91 -16.51
CA VAL A 239 -6.17 -2.30 -17.13
C VAL A 239 -6.69 -3.26 -18.20
N THR A 240 -8.01 -3.38 -18.31
CA THR A 240 -8.66 -4.18 -19.35
C THR A 240 -9.27 -3.26 -20.39
N VAL A 241 -8.80 -3.38 -21.63
CA VAL A 241 -9.30 -2.63 -22.79
C VAL A 241 -9.68 -3.65 -23.85
N ASP A 242 -10.92 -3.59 -24.34
CA ASP A 242 -11.46 -4.49 -25.36
C ASP A 242 -11.27 -5.99 -25.06
N GLY A 243 -11.42 -6.36 -23.78
CA GLY A 243 -11.27 -7.74 -23.32
C GLY A 243 -9.82 -8.22 -23.15
N VAL A 244 -8.83 -7.35 -23.39
CA VAL A 244 -7.41 -7.64 -23.19
C VAL A 244 -6.90 -6.93 -21.94
N THR A 245 -6.40 -7.70 -20.99
CA THR A 245 -5.79 -7.17 -19.77
C THR A 245 -4.29 -6.94 -19.97
N THR A 246 -3.83 -5.73 -19.70
CA THR A 246 -2.42 -5.31 -19.83
C THR A 246 -1.94 -4.58 -18.57
N LEU A 247 -0.63 -4.42 -18.41
CA LEU A 247 -0.07 -3.62 -17.32
C LEU A 247 -0.50 -2.16 -17.44
N ASN A 248 -1.01 -1.59 -16.36
CA ASN A 248 -1.47 -0.21 -16.33
C ASN A 248 -0.28 0.75 -16.29
N ARG A 249 -0.23 1.65 -17.27
CA ARG A 249 0.76 2.72 -17.42
C ARG A 249 0.11 4.09 -17.54
N ASP A 250 -1.00 4.30 -16.82
CA ASP A 250 -1.77 5.55 -16.81
C ASP A 250 -1.07 6.66 -15.99
N PHE A 251 0.10 7.05 -16.46
CA PHE A 251 0.90 8.15 -15.92
C PHE A 251 1.47 9.00 -17.05
N ASP A 252 1.84 10.22 -16.69
CA ASP A 252 2.50 11.13 -17.61
C ASP A 252 3.95 10.72 -17.79
N VAL A 253 4.26 10.04 -18.90
CA VAL A 253 5.60 9.56 -19.23
C VAL A 253 6.62 10.72 -19.25
N SER A 254 6.20 11.93 -19.60
CA SER A 254 7.10 13.10 -19.63
C SER A 254 7.46 13.63 -18.24
N SER A 255 6.69 13.23 -17.22
CA SER A 255 6.97 13.57 -15.81
C SER A 255 7.97 12.64 -15.13
N VAL A 256 8.37 11.55 -15.80
CA VAL A 256 9.19 10.50 -15.19
C VAL A 256 10.64 10.96 -15.06
N GLU A 257 11.13 11.05 -13.83
CA GLU A 257 12.55 11.24 -13.51
C GLU A 257 13.08 10.09 -12.65
N GLY A 258 14.39 9.88 -12.66
CA GLY A 258 15.04 8.86 -11.83
C GLY A 258 14.80 7.41 -12.26
N PHE A 259 14.15 7.16 -13.40
CA PHE A 259 13.94 5.83 -13.97
C PHE A 259 14.46 5.77 -15.42
N PRO A 260 15.41 4.87 -15.76
CA PRO A 260 16.07 4.87 -17.07
C PRO A 260 15.18 4.61 -18.28
N ASP A 261 14.11 3.83 -18.12
CA ASP A 261 13.18 3.48 -19.20
C ASP A 261 11.74 3.83 -18.80
N PRO A 262 11.32 5.11 -18.93
CA PRO A 262 9.97 5.54 -18.57
C PRO A 262 8.84 4.73 -19.22
N ALA A 263 9.04 4.20 -20.42
CA ALA A 263 8.03 3.40 -21.12
C ALA A 263 7.87 2.00 -20.51
N GLY A 264 8.95 1.46 -19.94
CA GLY A 264 8.96 0.18 -19.22
C GLY A 264 8.32 0.23 -17.84
N LEU A 265 8.13 1.43 -17.27
CA LEU A 265 7.59 1.60 -15.92
C LEU A 265 6.12 1.18 -15.81
N PHE A 266 5.77 0.48 -14.74
CA PHE A 266 4.41 0.11 -14.36
C PHE A 266 4.33 -0.01 -12.83
N ASN A 267 3.19 -0.39 -12.26
CA ASN A 267 2.98 -0.47 -10.81
C ASN A 267 3.27 0.87 -10.06
N VAL A 268 3.22 2.01 -10.75
CA VAL A 268 3.51 3.33 -10.17
C VAL A 268 2.60 3.63 -8.98
N ILE A 269 1.31 3.28 -9.06
CA ILE A 269 0.35 3.46 -7.96
C ILE A 269 0.72 2.67 -6.68
N LEU A 270 1.57 1.66 -6.82
CA LEU A 270 2.03 0.77 -5.75
C LEU A 270 3.38 1.21 -5.15
N THR A 271 3.92 2.35 -5.59
CA THR A 271 5.13 2.94 -5.00
C THR A 271 4.98 3.16 -3.48
N PRO A 272 6.06 2.98 -2.69
CA PRO A 272 6.00 3.10 -1.24
C PRO A 272 5.46 4.46 -0.77
N ARG A 273 5.80 5.56 -1.47
CA ARG A 273 5.28 6.90 -1.15
C ARG A 273 3.76 7.01 -1.30
N ARG A 274 3.16 6.31 -2.27
CA ARG A 274 1.71 6.23 -2.47
C ARG A 274 1.05 5.27 -1.49
N CYS A 275 1.70 4.15 -1.17
CA CYS A 275 1.27 3.26 -0.08
C CYS A 275 1.22 4.02 1.26
N LEU A 276 2.25 4.80 1.57
CA LEU A 276 2.29 5.68 2.75
C LEU A 276 1.12 6.67 2.73
N GLY A 277 0.85 7.31 1.60
CA GLY A 277 -0.27 8.23 1.44
C GLY A 277 -1.64 7.59 1.68
N ARG A 278 -1.85 6.32 1.27
CA ARG A 278 -3.10 5.59 1.53
C ARG A 278 -3.36 5.33 3.02
N HIS A 279 -2.32 5.33 3.85
CA HIS A 279 -2.41 5.18 5.30
C HIS A 279 -2.39 6.51 6.07
N ALA A 280 -2.38 7.65 5.36
CA ALA A 280 -2.32 8.98 5.96
C ALA A 280 -3.32 9.19 7.11
N HIS A 281 -4.53 8.66 6.97
CA HIS A 281 -5.59 8.74 7.98
C HIS A 281 -5.22 8.10 9.33
N VAL A 282 -4.44 7.01 9.31
CA VAL A 282 -3.94 6.37 10.53
C VAL A 282 -2.93 7.27 11.22
N TYR A 283 -2.00 7.86 10.47
CA TYR A 283 -0.95 8.67 11.07
C TYR A 283 -1.46 10.04 11.52
N ALA A 284 -2.34 10.66 10.74
CA ALA A 284 -3.00 11.90 11.11
C ALA A 284 -3.61 11.81 12.53
N SER A 285 -4.16 10.64 12.87
CA SER A 285 -4.79 10.35 14.16
C SER A 285 -3.89 10.57 15.37
N PHE A 286 -2.56 10.64 15.22
CA PHE A 286 -1.63 10.93 16.32
C PHE A 286 -0.70 12.13 16.11
N LEU A 287 -0.89 12.89 15.03
CA LEU A 287 -0.01 14.00 14.64
C LEU A 287 -0.56 15.40 14.99
N ARG A 288 -1.75 15.48 15.60
CA ARG A 288 -2.34 16.74 16.05
C ARG A 288 -1.40 17.49 17.01
N GLY A 289 -1.28 18.80 16.83
CA GLY A 289 -0.37 19.65 17.60
C GLY A 289 1.07 19.69 17.05
N LEU A 290 1.32 19.08 15.89
CA LEU A 290 2.61 19.07 15.18
C LEU A 290 2.47 19.65 13.77
N GLU A 291 1.56 20.60 13.57
CA GLU A 291 1.16 21.13 12.27
C GLU A 291 2.33 21.74 11.47
N SER A 292 3.28 22.35 12.17
CA SER A 292 4.49 22.95 11.58
C SER A 292 5.57 21.92 11.22
N GLU A 293 5.38 20.66 11.57
CA GLU A 293 6.38 19.61 11.42
C GLU A 293 6.16 18.78 10.15
N TYR A 294 7.07 17.83 9.92
CA TYR A 294 7.09 16.99 8.73
C TYR A 294 7.29 15.51 9.08
N LEU A 295 6.65 14.63 8.32
CA LEU A 295 7.17 13.28 8.13
C LEU A 295 8.40 13.41 7.23
N THR A 296 9.53 12.96 7.72
CA THR A 296 10.82 13.13 7.04
C THR A 296 11.28 11.81 6.43
N PHE A 297 11.60 11.85 5.15
CA PHE A 297 12.21 10.71 4.45
C PHE A 297 13.62 10.46 5.02
N GLN A 298 13.93 9.21 5.34
CA GLN A 298 15.24 8.82 5.88
C GLN A 298 16.07 8.10 4.84
N SER A 299 15.55 7.02 4.27
CA SER A 299 16.27 6.19 3.33
C SER A 299 15.32 5.37 2.45
N ALA A 300 15.84 4.83 1.36
CA ALA A 300 15.21 3.78 0.59
C ALA A 300 16.26 2.74 0.25
N ASN A 301 15.88 1.48 0.17
CA ASN A 301 16.82 0.42 -0.24
C ASN A 301 17.31 0.64 -1.67
N LYS A 302 16.44 1.16 -2.53
CA LYS A 302 16.76 1.51 -3.91
C LYS A 302 16.17 2.87 -4.29
N ASN A 303 15.46 2.98 -5.41
CA ASN A 303 15.30 4.24 -6.14
C ASN A 303 14.44 5.30 -5.45
N ALA A 304 15.04 6.06 -4.54
CA ALA A 304 14.43 7.22 -3.89
C ALA A 304 14.28 8.44 -4.82
N ASN A 305 14.86 8.39 -6.01
CA ASN A 305 14.88 9.52 -6.95
C ASN A 305 13.75 9.45 -7.98
N LEU A 306 12.89 8.46 -7.90
CA LEU A 306 11.73 8.37 -8.78
C LEU A 306 10.83 9.60 -8.57
N VAL A 307 10.50 10.26 -9.68
CA VAL A 307 9.47 11.29 -9.76
C VAL A 307 8.49 10.86 -10.83
N VAL A 308 7.20 10.78 -10.53
CA VAL A 308 6.16 10.42 -11.51
C VAL A 308 4.84 11.04 -11.12
N ARG A 309 4.11 11.56 -12.11
CA ARG A 309 2.71 11.99 -12.01
C ARG A 309 1.79 10.97 -12.67
N MET A 310 0.89 10.36 -11.91
CA MET A 310 -0.24 9.62 -12.49
C MET A 310 -1.16 10.60 -13.22
N ASN A 311 -1.87 10.17 -14.28
CA ASN A 311 -2.74 11.09 -15.01
C ASN A 311 -3.91 11.63 -14.17
N ALA A 312 -4.33 10.86 -13.15
CA ALA A 312 -5.32 11.26 -12.16
C ALA A 312 -4.77 12.21 -11.06
N GLU A 313 -3.46 12.44 -11.00
CA GLU A 313 -2.81 13.31 -10.00
C GLU A 313 -2.61 14.73 -10.55
N SER A 314 -2.85 15.72 -9.69
CA SER A 314 -2.67 17.14 -10.01
C SER A 314 -1.20 17.55 -10.12
N SER A 315 -0.30 16.84 -9.45
CA SER A 315 1.14 17.11 -9.41
C SER A 315 1.94 15.81 -9.38
N ALA A 316 3.19 15.86 -9.84
CA ALA A 316 4.10 14.74 -9.71
C ALA A 316 4.38 14.43 -8.24
N ILE A 317 4.58 13.15 -7.94
CA ILE A 317 5.02 12.69 -6.63
C ILE A 317 6.52 12.39 -6.71
N VAL A 318 7.29 13.01 -5.81
CA VAL A 318 8.70 12.72 -5.59
C VAL A 318 8.79 11.73 -4.42
N GLU A 319 9.38 10.55 -4.65
CA GLU A 319 9.38 9.48 -3.63
C GLU A 319 10.00 9.90 -2.30
N LYS A 320 11.07 10.71 -2.33
CA LYS A 320 11.82 11.16 -1.15
C LYS A 320 11.37 12.51 -0.55
N GLU A 321 10.30 13.10 -1.05
CA GLU A 321 9.87 14.42 -0.57
C GLU A 321 9.16 14.33 0.78
N ASN A 322 9.63 15.11 1.75
CA ASN A 322 9.04 15.22 3.08
C ASN A 322 7.56 15.61 3.00
N ILE A 323 6.75 15.05 3.89
CA ILE A 323 5.31 15.30 3.92
C ILE A 323 5.00 16.24 5.08
N SER A 324 4.44 17.41 4.78
CA SER A 324 3.96 18.31 5.83
C SER A 324 2.86 17.64 6.64
N VAL A 325 2.97 17.67 7.97
CA VAL A 325 1.92 17.14 8.86
C VAL A 325 0.59 17.84 8.60
N ASN A 326 0.61 19.17 8.38
CA ASN A 326 -0.59 19.94 8.07
C ASN A 326 -1.36 19.43 6.85
N SER A 327 -0.67 18.82 5.87
CA SER A 327 -1.34 18.23 4.69
C SER A 327 -2.12 16.94 4.97
N LEU A 328 -1.89 16.33 6.14
CA LEU A 328 -2.53 15.07 6.56
C LEU A 328 -3.71 15.32 7.52
N LEU A 329 -3.78 16.51 8.13
CA LEU A 329 -4.82 16.82 9.09
C LEU A 329 -6.21 16.90 8.45
N GLY A 330 -7.22 16.54 9.22
CA GLY A 330 -8.60 16.34 8.74
C GLY A 330 -8.87 14.92 8.23
N LEU A 331 -7.85 14.07 8.11
CA LEU A 331 -7.99 12.66 7.74
C LEU A 331 -8.08 11.72 8.95
N GLU A 332 -8.08 12.24 10.18
CA GLU A 332 -7.99 11.43 11.39
C GLU A 332 -9.15 10.45 11.51
N LEU A 333 -8.82 9.18 11.81
CA LEU A 333 -9.82 8.17 12.16
C LEU A 333 -10.25 8.28 13.62
N PHE A 334 -9.32 8.66 14.50
CA PHE A 334 -9.52 8.72 15.94
C PHE A 334 -8.51 9.68 16.57
N TRP A 335 -8.62 9.91 17.88
CA TRP A 335 -7.55 10.49 18.69
C TRP A 335 -6.92 9.42 19.58
N PRO A 336 -5.62 9.50 19.90
CA PRO A 336 -4.87 8.41 20.52
C PRO A 336 -5.10 8.38 22.05
N TYR A 337 -6.32 8.67 22.49
CA TYR A 337 -6.76 8.68 23.87
C TYR A 337 -7.73 7.54 24.10
N LEU A 338 -7.43 6.72 25.09
CA LEU A 338 -8.27 5.63 25.55
C LEU A 338 -9.08 6.09 26.77
N PHE A 339 -10.39 6.11 26.61
CA PHE A 339 -11.34 6.29 27.69
C PHE A 339 -11.66 4.95 28.33
N THR A 340 -11.55 4.90 29.65
CA THR A 340 -11.93 3.71 30.43
C THR A 340 -12.76 4.11 31.64
N PHE A 341 -13.86 3.40 31.87
CA PHE A 341 -14.78 3.61 32.99
C PHE A 341 -15.61 2.34 33.23
N ARG A 342 -16.33 2.30 34.34
CA ARG A 342 -17.27 1.21 34.65
C ARG A 342 -18.70 1.69 34.54
N LYS A 343 -19.54 0.89 33.88
CA LYS A 343 -20.98 1.15 33.78
C LYS A 343 -21.75 -0.13 33.47
N GLU A 344 -23.01 -0.19 33.88
CA GLU A 344 -23.94 -1.21 33.40
C GLU A 344 -24.14 -1.09 31.90
N VAL A 345 -24.11 -2.23 31.21
CA VAL A 345 -24.36 -2.28 29.76
C VAL A 345 -25.86 -2.29 29.50
N PRO A 346 -26.38 -1.47 28.57
CA PRO A 346 -27.81 -1.51 28.23
C PRO A 346 -28.25 -2.92 27.79
N LEU A 347 -29.46 -3.34 28.17
CA LEU A 347 -29.95 -4.70 27.92
C LEU A 347 -30.09 -5.02 26.42
N ASP A 348 -30.41 -4.01 25.61
CA ASP A 348 -30.56 -4.09 24.15
C ASP A 348 -29.24 -3.84 23.40
N PHE A 349 -28.14 -3.57 24.11
CA PHE A 349 -26.89 -3.12 23.50
C PHE A 349 -26.32 -4.11 22.47
N ASN A 350 -26.48 -5.42 22.71
CA ASN A 350 -26.07 -6.43 21.74
C ASN A 350 -26.84 -6.31 20.41
N SER A 351 -28.14 -6.02 20.47
CA SER A 351 -28.94 -5.83 19.25
C SER A 351 -28.56 -4.55 18.51
N VAL A 352 -28.23 -3.48 19.24
CA VAL A 352 -27.89 -2.18 18.64
C VAL A 352 -26.46 -2.18 18.05
N ILE A 353 -25.49 -2.77 18.74
CA ILE A 353 -24.12 -2.93 18.21
C ILE A 353 -24.14 -3.73 16.91
N ASN A 354 -24.88 -4.85 16.86
CA ASN A 354 -24.88 -5.70 15.67
C ASN A 354 -25.44 -5.00 14.41
N GLN A 355 -26.16 -3.88 14.58
CA GLN A 355 -26.63 -3.05 13.46
C GLN A 355 -25.59 -2.01 13.02
N ASN A 356 -24.76 -1.52 13.93
CA ASN A 356 -23.82 -0.41 13.71
C ASN A 356 -22.44 -0.70 14.31
N LEU A 357 -21.86 -1.87 14.03
CA LEU A 357 -20.62 -2.38 14.69
C LEU A 357 -19.44 -1.39 14.61
N ASN A 358 -19.38 -0.62 13.53
CA ASN A 358 -18.30 0.33 13.23
C ASN A 358 -18.58 1.75 13.75
N GLY A 359 -19.71 1.95 14.42
CA GLY A 359 -20.11 3.24 14.99
C GLY A 359 -19.38 3.56 16.31
N TYR A 360 -19.80 4.65 16.93
CA TYR A 360 -19.27 5.12 18.21
C TYR A 360 -20.35 5.12 19.29
N ILE A 361 -19.93 5.18 20.55
CA ILE A 361 -20.84 5.44 21.67
C ILE A 361 -20.55 6.79 22.32
N THR A 362 -21.56 7.39 22.94
CA THR A 362 -21.44 8.64 23.69
C THR A 362 -21.59 8.40 25.19
N PHE A 363 -20.97 9.27 25.99
CA PHE A 363 -21.11 9.30 27.45
C PHE A 363 -20.88 10.71 27.98
N THR A 364 -21.39 11.00 29.18
CA THR A 364 -21.20 12.30 29.84
C THR A 364 -20.29 12.14 31.05
N TRP A 365 -19.33 13.05 31.21
CA TRP A 365 -18.48 13.13 32.39
C TRP A 365 -18.28 14.58 32.78
N MET A 366 -18.60 14.91 34.04
CA MET A 366 -18.50 16.28 34.59
C MET A 366 -19.21 17.34 33.73
N GLY A 367 -20.40 17.01 33.21
CA GLY A 367 -21.20 17.92 32.39
C GLY A 367 -20.75 18.07 30.93
N ASN A 368 -19.68 17.40 30.51
CA ASN A 368 -19.22 17.37 29.12
C ASN A 368 -19.54 16.03 28.47
N THR A 369 -19.92 16.06 27.20
CA THR A 369 -20.19 14.84 26.41
C THR A 369 -18.95 14.45 25.62
N TYR A 370 -18.62 13.18 25.68
CA TYR A 370 -17.51 12.56 24.94
C TYR A 370 -18.04 11.38 24.13
N SER A 371 -17.27 11.01 23.12
CA SER A 371 -17.58 9.90 22.21
C SER A 371 -16.36 9.03 21.96
N GLY A 372 -16.58 7.72 21.77
CA GLY A 372 -15.48 6.80 21.48
C GLY A 372 -15.91 5.58 20.69
N PHE A 373 -15.01 5.09 19.85
CA PHE A 373 -15.17 3.81 19.16
C PHE A 373 -14.85 2.67 20.14
N ILE A 374 -15.61 1.58 20.03
CA ILE A 374 -15.51 0.46 20.98
C ILE A 374 -14.23 -0.33 20.71
N MET A 375 -13.35 -0.40 21.71
CA MET A 375 -12.16 -1.27 21.69
C MET A 375 -12.37 -2.54 22.51
N ASP A 376 -13.09 -2.44 23.62
CA ASP A 376 -13.40 -3.56 24.50
C ASP A 376 -14.70 -3.26 25.26
N ILE A 377 -15.63 -4.20 25.17
CA ILE A 377 -16.85 -4.24 25.97
C ILE A 377 -17.31 -5.70 26.07
N GLY A 378 -18.05 -6.01 27.13
CA GLY A 378 -18.65 -7.31 27.34
C GLY A 378 -19.84 -7.19 28.27
N ILE A 379 -20.51 -8.32 28.47
CA ILE A 379 -21.67 -8.44 29.35
C ILE A 379 -21.44 -9.60 30.30
N ASN A 380 -21.96 -9.50 31.53
CA ASN A 380 -22.03 -10.63 32.46
C ASN A 380 -23.43 -11.24 32.39
N PRO A 381 -23.65 -12.31 31.59
CA PRO A 381 -24.97 -12.91 31.44
C PRO A 381 -25.45 -13.45 32.79
N GLY A 382 -26.60 -12.94 33.24
CA GLY A 382 -27.28 -13.35 34.48
C GLY A 382 -27.21 -12.37 35.66
N LYS A 383 -26.38 -11.32 35.62
CA LYS A 383 -26.29 -10.35 36.72
C LYS A 383 -26.40 -8.86 36.34
N ASN A 384 -26.44 -8.53 35.05
CA ASN A 384 -26.39 -7.14 34.51
C ASN A 384 -25.43 -6.23 35.31
N THR A 385 -24.27 -6.77 35.67
CA THR A 385 -23.29 -6.04 36.48
C THR A 385 -22.50 -5.09 35.60
N GLU A 386 -21.94 -4.05 36.21
CA GLU A 386 -21.06 -3.12 35.53
C GLU A 386 -19.93 -3.83 34.78
N TYR A 387 -19.62 -3.32 33.59
CA TYR A 387 -18.50 -3.77 32.76
C TYR A 387 -17.47 -2.65 32.60
N ASN A 388 -16.22 -3.02 32.32
CA ASN A 388 -15.16 -2.06 32.00
C ASN A 388 -15.24 -1.70 30.51
N TYR A 389 -15.69 -0.49 30.21
CA TYR A 389 -15.63 0.03 28.84
C TYR A 389 -14.20 0.44 28.52
N LYS A 390 -13.73 0.11 27.32
CA LYS A 390 -12.54 0.73 26.72
C LYS A 390 -12.90 1.29 25.35
N LEU A 391 -12.73 2.59 25.20
CA LEU A 391 -13.09 3.31 23.99
C LEU A 391 -11.91 4.12 23.50
N ILE A 392 -11.60 4.06 22.21
CA ILE A 392 -10.67 5.00 21.60
C ILE A 392 -11.44 6.26 21.21
N SER A 393 -10.92 7.42 21.60
CA SER A 393 -11.58 8.71 21.37
C SER A 393 -11.87 8.91 19.89
N THR A 394 -13.09 9.33 19.57
CA THR A 394 -13.36 9.86 18.24
C THR A 394 -12.56 11.15 18.03
N GLN A 395 -12.46 11.54 16.76
CA GLN A 395 -11.86 12.79 16.30
C GLN A 395 -12.77 14.03 16.46
N ILE A 396 -13.99 13.86 16.98
CA ILE A 396 -15.00 14.95 17.11
C ILE A 396 -15.13 15.48 18.53
N ASN A 397 -14.43 14.90 19.51
CA ASN A 397 -14.51 15.34 20.91
C ASN A 397 -13.94 16.76 21.08
N ASP A 398 -14.11 17.35 22.26
CA ASP A 398 -13.28 18.48 22.68
C ASP A 398 -12.47 18.07 23.92
N LEU A 399 -11.21 17.70 23.72
CA LEU A 399 -10.35 17.23 24.81
C LEU A 399 -9.81 18.36 25.69
N SER A 400 -10.00 19.63 25.33
CA SER A 400 -9.60 20.74 26.21
C SER A 400 -10.40 20.71 27.52
N THR A 401 -11.60 20.14 27.49
CA THR A 401 -12.48 19.96 28.65
C THR A 401 -12.03 18.85 29.62
N LEU A 402 -11.01 18.05 29.25
CA LEU A 402 -10.42 17.02 30.11
C LEU A 402 -9.31 17.56 31.03
N ILE A 403 -8.76 18.73 30.75
CA ILE A 403 -7.64 19.33 31.48
C ILE A 403 -8.16 20.54 32.27
N ARG A 404 -7.82 20.60 33.56
CA ARG A 404 -7.92 21.83 34.37
C ARG A 404 -6.55 22.39 34.64
#